data_AF-A0A935VRW9-F1
#
_entry.id   AF-A0A935VRW9-F1
#
_cell.length_a   1.000
_cell.length_b   1.000
_cell.length_c   1.000
_cell.angle_alpha   90.00
_cell.angle_beta   90.00
_cell.angle_gamma   90.00
#
_symmetry.space_group_name_H-M   'P 1'
#
loop_
_entity.id
_entity.type
_entity.pdbx_description
1 polymer ?
#
loop_
_entity_poly.entity_id
_entity_poly.type
_entity_poly.pdbx_seq_one_letter_code
_entity_poly.pdbx_strand_id
1 'polypeptide(L)'
;MKKKKTVIRNFLTAITLFVFITPVLAQNTKYGTGALQSNITGNYNSAFGYQTLFKNTGGLYNTSVGHTALYSNTTGNQNTANGMASMVNNTTEAKILPWASSHLL
;
A
#
# COMPACT_ATOMS: atom_id res chain seq x y z
N MET A 1 24.81 33.76 -10.20
CA MET A 1 24.00 32.74 -10.92
C MET A 1 23.75 31.43 -10.13
N LYS A 2 24.62 31.01 -9.18
CA LYS A 2 24.43 29.75 -8.42
C LYS A 2 23.22 29.74 -7.47
N LYS A 3 22.94 30.84 -6.77
CA LYS A 3 21.81 30.93 -5.80
C LYS A 3 20.43 30.67 -6.43
N LYS A 4 20.13 31.26 -7.60
CA LYS A 4 18.84 31.03 -8.31
C LYS A 4 18.65 29.57 -8.74
N LYS A 5 19.70 28.90 -9.23
CA LYS A 5 19.63 27.47 -9.60
C LYS A 5 19.36 26.58 -8.37
N THR A 6 19.95 26.89 -7.22
CA THR A 6 19.70 26.15 -5.98
C THR A 6 18.25 26.32 -5.49
N VAL A 7 17.69 27.53 -5.56
CA VAL A 7 16.28 27.77 -5.18
C VAL A 7 15.32 26.99 -6.08
N ILE A 8 15.53 27.02 -7.40
CA ILE A 8 14.70 26.28 -8.36
C ILE A 8 14.80 24.76 -8.13
N ARG A 9 16.02 24.24 -7.89
CA ARG A 9 16.21 22.82 -7.60
C ARG A 9 15.47 22.40 -6.33
N ASN A 10 15.59 23.19 -5.26
CA ASN A 10 14.91 22.91 -3.99
C ASN A 10 13.39 22.95 -4.14
N PHE A 11 12.88 23.88 -4.95
CA PHE A 11 11.45 23.98 -5.26
C PHE A 11 10.95 22.79 -6.09
N LEU A 12 11.69 22.37 -7.12
CA LEU A 12 11.36 21.18 -7.91
C LEU A 12 11.37 19.91 -7.06
N THR A 13 12.38 19.74 -6.19
CA THR A 13 12.43 18.59 -5.27
C THR A 13 11.30 18.61 -4.26
N ALA A 14 10.86 19.79 -3.81
CA ALA A 14 9.71 19.91 -2.90
C ALA A 14 8.40 19.57 -3.62
N ILE A 15 8.22 19.96 -4.89
CA ILE A 15 7.05 19.61 -5.69
C ILE A 15 7.02 18.12 -6.00
N THR A 16 8.12 17.52 -6.46
CA THR A 16 8.14 16.08 -6.73
C THR A 16 7.86 15.31 -5.44
N LEU A 17 8.51 15.68 -4.34
CA LEU A 17 8.22 15.08 -3.04
C LEU A 17 6.74 15.28 -2.65
N PHE A 18 6.16 16.47 -2.78
CA PHE A 18 4.74 16.71 -2.49
C PHE A 18 3.78 15.88 -3.35
N VAL A 19 4.07 15.71 -4.64
CA VAL A 19 3.29 14.85 -5.57
C VAL A 19 3.41 13.37 -5.20
N PHE A 20 4.53 12.92 -4.64
CA PHE A 20 4.73 11.53 -4.18
C PHE A 20 4.27 11.28 -2.74
N ILE A 21 4.21 12.29 -1.85
CA ILE A 21 3.73 12.13 -0.47
C ILE A 21 2.23 12.47 -0.32
N THR A 22 1.62 13.22 -1.24
CA THR A 22 0.17 13.44 -1.17
C THR A 22 -0.55 12.14 -1.55
N PRO A 23 -1.32 11.52 -0.64
CA PRO A 23 -2.13 10.39 -1.02
C PRO A 23 -3.17 10.91 -2.02
N VAL A 24 -3.04 10.51 -3.28
CA VAL A 24 -4.08 10.68 -4.29
C VAL A 24 -5.32 9.94 -3.78
N LEU A 25 -6.23 10.67 -3.14
CA LEU A 25 -7.54 10.24 -2.65
C LEU A 25 -7.59 8.79 -2.15
N ALA A 26 -6.85 8.48 -1.08
CA ALA A 26 -6.94 7.19 -0.42
C ALA A 26 -8.27 7.11 0.37
N GLN A 27 -9.31 6.54 -0.24
CA GLN A 27 -10.60 6.24 0.37
C GLN A 27 -10.50 4.98 1.23
N ASN A 28 -9.99 5.12 2.45
CA ASN A 28 -9.94 4.02 3.39
C ASN A 28 -10.74 4.33 4.66
N THR A 29 -11.48 3.35 5.16
CA THR A 29 -12.18 3.43 6.46
C THR A 29 -11.34 2.70 7.50
N LYS A 30 -10.97 3.39 8.58
CA LYS A 30 -10.15 2.81 9.66
C LYS A 30 -10.79 3.02 11.02
N TYR A 31 -10.79 1.99 11.84
CA TYR A 31 -11.23 2.02 13.23
C TYR A 31 -10.37 1.10 14.09
N GLY A 32 -9.75 1.64 15.13
CA GLY A 32 -8.84 0.90 16.01
C GLY A 32 -7.38 1.37 15.93
N THR A 33 -6.62 1.12 16.99
CA THR A 33 -5.25 1.62 17.14
C THR A 33 -4.31 0.94 16.15
N GLY A 34 -3.56 1.73 15.37
CA GLY A 34 -2.61 1.22 14.37
C GLY A 34 -3.25 0.73 13.06
N ALA A 35 -4.57 0.86 12.88
CA ALA A 35 -5.20 0.49 11.61
C ALA A 35 -4.71 1.38 10.45
N LEU A 36 -4.27 0.78 9.35
CA LEU A 36 -3.77 1.46 8.13
C LEU A 36 -2.63 2.49 8.37
N GLN A 37 -1.88 2.34 9.47
CA GLN A 37 -0.88 3.35 9.88
C GLN A 37 0.30 3.49 8.91
N SER A 38 0.68 2.41 8.21
CA SER A 38 1.74 2.41 7.21
C SER A 38 1.22 1.98 5.83
N ASN A 39 -0.01 2.41 5.49
CA ASN A 39 -0.54 2.25 4.14
C ASN A 39 0.13 3.24 3.17
N ILE A 40 0.79 2.75 2.12
CA ILE A 40 1.57 3.60 1.19
C ILE A 40 0.71 4.05 0.00
N THR A 41 0.30 3.12 -0.87
CA THR A 41 -0.54 3.43 -2.06
C THR A 41 -1.89 2.72 -2.06
N GLY A 42 -2.19 1.93 -1.02
CA GLY A 42 -3.44 1.19 -0.94
C GLY A 42 -4.68 2.09 -0.82
N ASN A 43 -5.74 1.72 -1.53
CA ASN A 43 -6.99 2.49 -1.65
C ASN A 43 -8.21 1.56 -1.53
N TYR A 44 -9.37 2.11 -1.15
CA TYR A 44 -10.62 1.38 -0.98
C TYR A 44 -10.57 0.25 0.05
N ASN A 45 -9.83 0.43 1.15
CA ASN A 45 -9.70 -0.57 2.21
C ASN A 45 -10.54 -0.22 3.45
N SER A 46 -11.16 -1.24 4.05
CA SER A 46 -11.88 -1.15 5.32
C SER A 46 -11.11 -1.93 6.39
N ALA A 47 -10.63 -1.26 7.44
CA ALA A 47 -9.81 -1.83 8.50
C ALA A 47 -10.43 -1.57 9.89
N PHE A 48 -10.86 -2.63 10.57
CA PHE A 48 -11.46 -2.57 11.90
C PHE A 48 -10.69 -3.47 12.89
N GLY A 49 -10.00 -2.88 13.87
CA GLY A 49 -9.25 -3.63 14.89
C GLY A 49 -7.86 -3.05 15.18
N TYR A 50 -7.14 -3.71 16.09
CA TYR A 50 -5.78 -3.32 16.44
C TYR A 50 -4.79 -3.80 15.36
N GLN A 51 -3.98 -2.88 14.83
CA GLN A 51 -2.96 -3.15 13.81
C GLN A 51 -3.48 -3.89 12.55
N THR A 52 -4.74 -3.68 12.22
CA THR A 52 -5.38 -4.22 11.02
C THR A 52 -4.89 -3.47 9.77
N LEU A 53 -4.47 -4.17 8.71
CA LEU A 53 -3.88 -3.55 7.51
C LEU A 53 -2.71 -2.59 7.81
N PHE A 54 -1.93 -2.89 8.85
CA PHE A 54 -0.87 -1.99 9.36
C PHE A 54 0.16 -1.62 8.28
N LYS A 55 0.66 -2.60 7.52
CA LYS A 55 1.62 -2.46 6.40
C LYS A 55 0.96 -2.84 5.08
N ASN A 56 0.08 -1.98 4.57
CA ASN A 56 -0.52 -2.17 3.24
C ASN A 56 0.23 -1.34 2.18
N THR A 57 1.13 -1.95 1.40
CA THR A 57 2.00 -1.16 0.50
C THR A 57 1.36 -0.84 -0.85
N GLY A 58 0.31 -1.57 -1.25
CA GLY A 58 -0.38 -1.37 -2.52
C GLY A 58 -1.67 -2.19 -2.72
N GLY A 59 -2.12 -2.92 -1.70
CA GLY A 59 -3.38 -3.67 -1.77
C GLY A 59 -4.60 -2.75 -1.85
N LEU A 60 -5.52 -3.10 -2.74
CA LEU A 60 -6.76 -2.38 -3.03
C LEU A 60 -7.98 -3.23 -2.66
N TYR A 61 -9.08 -2.57 -2.27
CA TYR A 61 -10.38 -3.23 -2.06
C TYR A 61 -10.36 -4.33 -0.99
N ASN A 62 -9.59 -4.16 0.09
CA ASN A 62 -9.53 -5.15 1.17
C ASN A 62 -10.47 -4.79 2.33
N THR A 63 -11.20 -5.77 2.85
CA THR A 63 -11.96 -5.65 4.10
C THR A 63 -11.30 -6.50 5.16
N SER A 64 -10.93 -5.90 6.29
CA SER A 64 -10.21 -6.57 7.36
C SER A 64 -10.80 -6.21 8.72
N VAL A 65 -11.15 -7.23 9.50
CA VAL A 65 -11.75 -7.09 10.83
C VAL A 65 -11.04 -8.04 11.80
N GLY A 66 -10.44 -7.50 12.87
CA GLY A 66 -9.76 -8.26 13.92
C GLY A 66 -8.34 -7.78 14.23
N HIS A 67 -7.81 -8.22 15.37
CA HIS A 67 -6.42 -7.93 15.76
C HIS A 67 -5.46 -8.50 14.71
N THR A 68 -4.60 -7.63 14.15
CA THR A 68 -3.54 -7.98 13.18
C THR A 68 -4.04 -8.71 11.91
N ALA A 69 -5.31 -8.57 11.54
CA ALA A 69 -5.83 -9.12 10.28
C ALA A 69 -5.27 -8.34 9.08
N LEU A 70 -4.79 -9.06 8.05
CA LEU A 70 -4.07 -8.49 6.89
C LEU A 70 -2.92 -7.54 7.28
N TYR A 71 -2.21 -7.85 8.38
CA TYR A 71 -1.17 -6.98 8.94
C TYR A 71 -0.14 -6.49 7.90
N SER A 72 0.30 -7.36 6.98
CA SER A 72 1.21 -7.03 5.89
C SER A 72 0.60 -7.49 4.56
N ASN A 73 0.14 -6.52 3.76
CA ASN A 73 -0.45 -6.78 2.45
C ASN A 73 0.26 -5.95 1.38
N THR A 74 0.97 -6.59 0.46
CA THR A 74 1.82 -5.85 -0.49
C THR A 74 1.08 -5.49 -1.77
N THR A 75 0.51 -6.49 -2.44
CA THR A 75 -0.23 -6.38 -3.71
C THR A 75 -1.55 -7.16 -3.70
N GLY A 76 -1.92 -7.76 -2.55
CA GLY A 76 -3.15 -8.51 -2.41
C GLY A 76 -4.35 -7.58 -2.54
N ASN A 77 -5.17 -7.82 -3.55
CA ASN A 77 -6.39 -7.06 -3.80
C ASN A 77 -7.61 -7.90 -3.46
N GLN A 78 -8.73 -7.25 -3.12
CA GLN A 78 -10.05 -7.89 -2.98
C GLN A 78 -10.11 -8.99 -1.90
N ASN A 79 -9.36 -8.83 -0.81
CA ASN A 79 -9.37 -9.81 0.29
C ASN A 79 -10.40 -9.45 1.35
N THR A 80 -11.03 -10.48 1.91
CA THR A 80 -11.85 -10.35 3.13
C THR A 80 -11.20 -11.17 4.24
N ALA A 81 -10.63 -10.50 5.23
CA ALA A 81 -10.03 -11.13 6.40
C ALA A 81 -10.87 -10.83 7.64
N ASN A 82 -11.38 -11.87 8.29
CA ASN A 82 -12.18 -11.75 9.51
C ASN A 82 -11.60 -12.69 10.58
N GLY A 83 -11.21 -12.13 11.72
CA GLY A 83 -10.65 -12.86 12.84
C GLY A 83 -9.23 -12.41 13.20
N MET A 84 -8.80 -12.75 14.42
CA MET A 84 -7.45 -12.46 14.89
C MET A 84 -6.40 -13.13 13.99
N ALA A 85 -5.44 -12.33 13.50
CA ALA A 85 -4.34 -12.80 12.67
C ALA A 85 -4.77 -13.55 11.39
N SER A 86 -5.96 -13.25 10.86
CA SER A 86 -6.39 -13.76 9.55
C SER A 86 -5.55 -13.13 8.43
N MET A 87 -5.02 -13.96 7.53
CA MET A 87 -4.28 -13.54 6.33
C MET A 87 -3.15 -12.53 6.64
N VAL A 88 -2.41 -12.75 7.74
CA VAL A 88 -1.39 -11.81 8.26
C VAL A 88 -0.43 -11.31 7.18
N ASN A 89 0.00 -12.20 6.28
CA ASN A 89 0.82 -11.86 5.14
C ASN A 89 0.07 -12.26 3.86
N ASN A 90 -0.21 -11.28 3.01
CA ASN A 90 -0.79 -11.55 1.70
C ASN A 90 0.00 -10.85 0.59
N THR A 91 0.48 -11.62 -0.36
CA THR A 91 1.29 -11.18 -1.49
C THR A 91 0.81 -11.88 -2.75
N THR A 92 0.38 -11.15 -3.77
CA THR A 92 0.09 -11.74 -5.08
C THR A 92 1.38 -11.70 -5.89
N GLU A 93 2.05 -12.83 -6.05
CA GLU A 93 3.04 -12.97 -7.12
C GLU A 93 2.30 -12.95 -8.46
N ALA A 94 2.61 -11.97 -9.31
CA ALA A 94 2.17 -12.00 -10.69
C ALA A 94 2.84 -13.21 -11.36
N LYS A 95 2.04 -14.26 -11.65
CA LYS A 95 2.49 -15.41 -12.43
C LYS A 95 2.88 -14.92 -13.83
N ILE A 96 4.16 -14.69 -14.08
CA ILE A 96 4.66 -14.41 -15.43
C ILE A 96 4.42 -15.70 -16.23
N LEU A 97 3.51 -15.63 -17.22
CA LEU A 97 3.10 -16.80 -18.02
C LEU A 97 4.30 -17.35 -18.84
N PRO A 98 4.55 -18.67 -18.89
CA PRO A 98 5.74 -19.28 -19.52
C PRO A 98 5.86 -19.21 -21.05
N TRP A 99 5.05 -18.44 -21.79
CA TRP A 99 5.33 -18.28 -23.23
C TRP A 99 6.68 -17.58 -23.47
N ALA A 100 7.25 -16.93 -22.44
CA ALA A 100 8.60 -16.38 -22.45
C ALA A 100 9.75 -17.41 -22.27
N SER A 101 9.45 -18.72 -22.13
CA SER A 101 10.49 -19.77 -21.99
C SER A 101 10.72 -20.62 -23.25
N SER A 102 10.00 -20.39 -24.36
CA SER A 102 10.16 -21.20 -25.59
C SER A 102 11.17 -20.64 -26.60
N HIS A 103 12.14 -19.83 -26.18
CA HIS A 103 13.25 -19.35 -27.01
C HIS A 103 14.63 -19.71 -26.43
N LEU A 104 14.73 -20.90 -25.86
CA LEU A 104 15.99 -21.61 -25.68
C LEU A 104 15.80 -23.07 -26.06
N LEU A 105 15.81 -23.35 -27.37
CA LEU A 105 16.37 -24.53 -28.05
C LEU A 105 16.47 -24.17 -29.55
#